data_AF-A0A2G6PMQ6-F1
#
_entry.id   AF-A0A2G6PMQ6-F1
#
_cell.length_a   1.000
_cell.length_b   1.000
_cell.length_c   1.000
_cell.angle_alpha   90.00
_cell.angle_beta   90.00
_cell.angle_gamma   90.00
#
_symmetry.space_group_name_H-M   'P 1'
#
loop_
_entity.id
_entity.type
_entity.pdbx_description
1 polymer ?
#
loop_
_entity_poly.entity_id
_entity_poly.type
_entity_poly.pdbx_seq_one_letter_code
_entity_poly.pdbx_strand_id
1 'polypeptide(L)'
;MFENIGKLKILKKTKKTIANIYIIKGILFFNFKTMQIKRLVISSILGLVFGFVCLAFASSNGEVIFPIAASIVSGRMLIGVAIGLSKFHMKHWSIHGLVMGLIFSLPNAFGAMSVVNPDFSPMLMFSSTVIMGMIYGFLIEFITSVLFKAKMR
;
A
#
# COMPACT_ATOMS: atom_id res chain seq x y z
N MET A 1 41.53 42.83 -22.15
CA MET A 1 41.12 41.70 -23.02
C MET A 1 41.04 40.36 -22.28
N PHE A 2 41.90 40.07 -21.29
CA PHE A 2 41.94 38.79 -20.57
C PHE A 2 40.79 38.53 -19.57
N GLU A 3 40.16 39.58 -19.04
CA GLU A 3 39.10 39.47 -18.02
C GLU A 3 37.82 38.79 -18.55
N ASN A 4 37.55 38.91 -19.85
CA ASN A 4 36.34 38.38 -20.49
C ASN A 4 36.40 36.85 -20.70
N ILE A 5 37.61 36.29 -20.82
CA ILE A 5 37.83 34.85 -21.07
C ILE A 5 37.57 34.02 -19.80
N GLY A 6 37.89 34.57 -18.63
CA GLY A 6 37.64 33.92 -17.33
C GLY A 6 36.15 33.75 -17.01
N LYS A 7 35.34 34.79 -17.23
CA LYS A 7 33.88 34.75 -17.01
C LYS A 7 33.19 33.72 -17.91
N LEU A 8 33.64 33.57 -19.16
CA LEU A 8 33.12 32.60 -20.12
C LEU A 8 33.37 31.13 -19.71
N LYS A 9 34.53 30.82 -19.12
CA LYS A 9 34.82 29.47 -18.59
C LYS A 9 33.94 29.13 -17.38
N ILE A 10 33.73 30.10 -16.48
CA ILE A 10 32.90 29.92 -15.28
C ILE A 10 31.44 29.68 -15.69
N LEU A 11 30.90 30.48 -16.62
CA LEU A 11 29.52 30.33 -17.11
C LEU A 11 29.27 28.96 -17.77
N LYS A 12 30.24 28.44 -18.56
CA LYS A 12 30.13 27.10 -19.15
C LYS A 12 30.14 26.00 -18.08
N LYS A 13 30.97 26.12 -17.04
CA LYS A 13 31.03 25.16 -15.93
C LYS A 13 29.73 25.17 -15.12
N THR A 14 29.19 26.34 -14.82
CA THR A 14 27.93 26.51 -14.08
C THR A 14 26.74 25.97 -14.86
N LYS A 15 26.63 26.28 -16.17
CA LYS A 15 25.57 25.70 -17.02
C LYS A 15 25.63 24.17 -17.08
N LYS A 16 26.83 23.59 -17.15
CA LYS A 16 27.00 22.12 -17.17
C LYS A 16 26.56 21.47 -15.85
N THR A 17 26.89 22.07 -14.71
CA THR A 17 26.45 21.58 -13.39
C THR A 17 24.93 21.66 -13.24
N ILE A 18 24.32 22.77 -13.67
CA ILE A 18 22.86 22.96 -13.62
C ILE A 18 22.15 21.92 -14.51
N ALA A 19 22.61 21.73 -15.75
CA ALA A 19 22.06 20.71 -16.65
C ALA A 19 22.15 19.29 -16.04
N ASN A 20 23.26 18.97 -15.38
CA ASN A 20 23.43 17.66 -14.73
C ASN A 20 22.45 17.48 -13.55
N ILE A 21 22.16 18.54 -12.78
CA ILE A 21 21.18 18.49 -11.68
C ILE A 21 19.76 18.22 -12.21
N TYR A 22 19.34 18.87 -13.31
CA TYR A 22 18.02 18.63 -13.90
C TYR A 22 17.90 17.23 -14.50
N ILE A 23 18.95 16.72 -15.15
CA ILE A 23 18.98 15.36 -15.69
C ILE A 23 18.92 14.34 -14.55
N ILE A 24 19.70 14.52 -13.48
CA ILE A 24 19.68 13.64 -12.30
C ILE A 24 18.31 13.69 -11.63
N LYS A 25 17.72 14.87 -11.42
CA LYS A 25 16.35 14.98 -10.89
C LYS A 25 15.32 14.28 -11.79
N GLY A 26 15.44 14.41 -13.12
CA GLY A 26 14.57 13.73 -14.08
C GLY A 26 14.70 12.21 -14.03
N ILE A 27 15.92 11.68 -14.02
CA ILE A 27 16.21 10.23 -13.92
C ILE A 27 15.77 9.68 -12.55
N LEU A 28 15.99 10.44 -11.48
CA LEU A 28 15.62 10.04 -10.12
C LEU A 28 14.10 10.08 -9.93
N PHE A 29 13.41 11.07 -10.51
CA PHE A 29 11.94 11.14 -10.53
C PHE A 29 11.33 10.01 -11.37
N PHE A 30 11.94 9.68 -12.52
CA PHE A 30 11.52 8.57 -13.36
C PHE A 30 11.71 7.22 -12.65
N ASN A 31 12.87 6.98 -12.05
CA ASN A 31 13.11 5.77 -11.24
C ASN A 31 12.23 5.70 -9.99
N PHE A 32 11.91 6.84 -9.38
CA PHE A 32 11.01 6.88 -8.24
C PHE A 32 9.58 6.47 -8.65
N LYS A 33 9.09 6.95 -9.79
CA LYS A 33 7.78 6.53 -10.32
C LYS A 33 7.71 5.03 -10.60
N THR A 34 8.74 4.44 -11.21
CA THR A 34 8.75 3.00 -11.53
C THR A 34 8.82 2.13 -10.26
N MET A 35 9.55 2.56 -9.23
CA MET A 35 9.59 1.87 -7.94
C MET A 35 8.24 1.91 -7.20
N GLN A 36 7.53 3.03 -7.28
CA GLN A 36 6.20 3.20 -6.68
C GLN A 36 5.15 2.31 -7.37
N ILE A 37 5.20 2.20 -8.70
CA ILE A 37 4.30 1.32 -9.47
C ILE A 37 4.54 -0.15 -9.12
N LYS A 38 5.81 -0.57 -8.99
CA LYS A 38 6.15 -1.95 -8.60
C LYS A 38 5.58 -2.30 -7.22
N ARG A 39 5.76 -1.42 -6.22
CA ARG A 39 5.21 -1.63 -4.87
C ARG A 39 3.68 -1.72 -4.90
N LEU A 40 3.03 -0.81 -5.64
CA LEU A 40 1.58 -0.80 -5.78
C LEU A 40 1.03 -2.08 -6.40
N VAL A 41 1.64 -2.56 -7.50
CA VAL A 41 1.20 -3.79 -8.16
C VAL A 41 1.35 -5.00 -7.22
N ILE A 42 2.49 -5.13 -6.53
CA ILE A 42 2.74 -6.24 -5.61
C ILE A 42 1.77 -6.21 -4.42
N SER A 43 1.57 -5.04 -3.81
CA SER A 43 0.68 -4.90 -2.65
C SER A 43 -0.79 -5.13 -3.03
N SER A 44 -1.21 -4.70 -4.23
CA SER A 44 -2.55 -4.97 -4.75
C SER A 44 -2.78 -6.45 -5.05
N ILE A 45 -1.80 -7.14 -5.65
CA ILE A 45 -1.89 -8.58 -5.89
C ILE A 45 -1.97 -9.34 -4.55
N LEU A 46 -1.14 -8.99 -3.57
CA LEU A 46 -1.21 -9.59 -2.23
C LEU A 46 -2.55 -9.33 -1.55
N GLY A 47 -3.08 -8.12 -1.63
CA GLY A 47 -4.41 -7.79 -1.10
C GLY A 47 -5.52 -8.60 -1.75
N LEU A 48 -5.43 -8.85 -3.06
CA LEU A 48 -6.37 -9.70 -3.80
C LEU A 48 -6.23 -11.17 -3.39
N VAL A 49 -5.02 -11.70 -3.27
CA VAL A 49 -4.77 -13.07 -2.79
C VAL A 49 -5.31 -13.27 -1.38
N PHE A 50 -5.02 -12.36 -0.44
CA PHE A 50 -5.58 -12.44 0.92
C PHE A 50 -7.10 -12.23 0.95
N GLY A 51 -7.67 -11.51 -0.01
CA GLY A 51 -9.12 -11.42 -0.21
C GLY A 51 -9.75 -12.78 -0.51
N PHE A 52 -9.18 -13.53 -1.46
CA PHE A 52 -9.64 -14.88 -1.77
C PHE A 52 -9.40 -15.87 -0.63
N VAL A 53 -8.27 -15.78 0.07
CA VAL A 53 -8.02 -16.60 1.27
C VAL A 53 -9.07 -16.31 2.35
N CYS A 54 -9.40 -15.03 2.58
CA CYS A 54 -10.44 -14.65 3.54
C CYS A 54 -11.83 -15.13 3.10
N LEU A 55 -12.12 -15.12 1.81
CA LEU A 55 -13.36 -15.69 1.28
C LEU A 55 -13.43 -17.21 1.47
N ALA A 56 -12.33 -17.93 1.23
CA ALA A 56 -12.26 -19.38 1.42
C ALA A 56 -12.48 -19.77 2.89
N PHE A 57 -11.91 -19.01 3.83
CA PHE A 57 -12.18 -19.17 5.27
C PHE A 57 -13.61 -18.80 5.67
N ALA A 58 -14.23 -17.85 4.97
CA ALA A 58 -15.64 -17.52 5.22
C ALA A 58 -16.57 -18.61 4.68
N SER A 59 -16.26 -19.18 3.51
CA SER A 59 -17.04 -20.26 2.90
C SER A 59 -16.86 -21.62 3.57
N SER A 60 -15.83 -21.80 4.40
CA SER A 60 -15.63 -23.07 5.12
C SER A 60 -16.67 -23.30 6.22
N ASN A 61 -17.36 -22.25 6.68
CA ASN A 61 -18.37 -22.32 7.73
C ASN A 61 -19.81 -22.15 7.20
N GLY A 62 -20.03 -22.10 5.88
CA GLY A 62 -21.36 -21.97 5.28
C GLY A 62 -21.36 -21.28 3.91
N GLU A 63 -22.52 -21.19 3.27
CA GLU A 63 -22.69 -20.45 2.01
C GLU A 63 -22.56 -18.94 2.26
N VAL A 64 -21.58 -18.31 1.62
CA VAL A 64 -21.39 -16.86 1.69
C VAL A 64 -22.20 -16.21 0.59
N ILE A 65 -23.15 -15.36 0.97
CA ILE A 65 -23.96 -14.59 0.01
C ILE A 65 -23.02 -13.69 -0.82
N PHE A 66 -23.22 -13.67 -2.14
CA PHE A 66 -22.39 -12.92 -3.10
C PHE A 66 -22.02 -11.48 -2.69
N PRO A 67 -22.94 -10.60 -2.21
CA PRO A 67 -22.59 -9.26 -1.75
C PRO A 67 -21.56 -9.25 -0.62
N ILE A 68 -21.61 -10.22 0.31
CA ILE A 68 -20.66 -10.33 1.42
C ILE A 68 -19.29 -10.75 0.90
N ALA A 69 -19.28 -11.74 -0.02
CA ALA A 69 -18.06 -12.17 -0.68
C ALA A 69 -17.36 -11.01 -1.40
N ALA A 70 -18.14 -10.20 -2.14
CA ALA A 70 -17.65 -9.01 -2.82
C ALA A 70 -17.10 -7.97 -1.82
N SER A 71 -17.78 -7.71 -0.69
CA SER A 71 -17.30 -6.81 0.36
C SER A 71 -16.02 -7.29 1.04
N ILE A 72 -15.86 -8.60 1.25
CA ILE A 72 -14.64 -9.18 1.81
C ILE A 72 -13.47 -8.97 0.84
N VAL A 73 -13.62 -9.41 -0.42
CA VAL A 73 -12.55 -9.34 -1.41
C VAL A 73 -12.18 -7.89 -1.73
N SER A 74 -13.17 -7.02 -1.94
CA SER A 74 -12.94 -5.59 -2.20
C SER A 74 -12.28 -4.89 -1.02
N GLY A 75 -12.68 -5.18 0.22
CA GLY A 75 -12.05 -4.62 1.42
C GLY A 75 -10.57 -5.01 1.56
N ARG A 76 -10.23 -6.28 1.29
CA ARG A 76 -8.83 -6.75 1.34
C ARG A 76 -7.98 -6.22 0.17
N MET A 77 -8.58 -6.10 -1.02
CA MET A 77 -7.95 -5.44 -2.16
C MET A 77 -7.67 -3.96 -1.89
N LEU A 78 -8.64 -3.25 -1.28
CA LEU A 78 -8.49 -1.84 -0.89
C LEU A 78 -7.37 -1.63 0.11
N ILE A 79 -7.21 -2.50 1.12
CA ILE A 79 -6.06 -2.46 2.04
C ILE A 79 -4.74 -2.57 1.26
N GLY A 80 -4.63 -3.53 0.33
CA GLY A 80 -3.43 -3.71 -0.49
C GLY A 80 -3.12 -2.50 -1.38
N VAL A 81 -4.14 -1.91 -2.02
CA VAL A 81 -4.02 -0.69 -2.82
C VAL A 81 -3.62 0.50 -1.95
N ALA A 82 -4.26 0.67 -0.79
CA ALA A 82 -3.99 1.76 0.14
C ALA A 82 -2.56 1.70 0.68
N ILE A 83 -2.09 0.50 1.05
CA ILE A 83 -0.70 0.28 1.45
C ILE A 83 0.25 0.66 0.32
N GLY A 84 -0.02 0.20 -0.91
CA GLY A 84 0.78 0.48 -2.10
C GLY A 84 0.88 1.96 -2.46
N LEU A 85 -0.24 2.68 -2.36
CA LEU A 85 -0.34 4.13 -2.58
C LEU A 85 0.24 4.94 -1.42
N SER A 86 0.26 4.37 -0.22
CA SER A 86 0.69 5.11 0.94
C SER A 86 2.17 5.41 0.87
N LYS A 87 2.47 6.72 0.88
CA LYS A 87 3.81 7.28 1.04
C LYS A 87 4.05 7.76 2.48
N PHE A 88 3.19 7.37 3.42
CA PHE A 88 3.27 7.84 4.80
C PHE A 88 4.52 7.28 5.46
N HIS A 89 5.47 8.17 5.74
CA HIS A 89 6.71 7.88 6.43
C HIS A 89 6.43 7.66 7.92
N MET A 90 5.98 6.46 8.28
CA MET A 90 5.97 6.05 9.70
C MET A 90 7.33 5.46 10.06
N LYS A 91 7.87 5.84 11.24
CA LYS A 91 9.17 5.39 11.76
C LYS A 91 9.33 3.86 11.80
N HIS A 92 8.22 3.12 11.92
CA HIS A 92 8.21 1.66 11.94
C HIS A 92 7.29 1.11 10.85
N TRP A 93 7.86 0.28 9.97
CA TRP A 93 7.16 -0.37 8.86
C TRP A 93 5.93 -1.19 9.34
N SER A 94 6.07 -1.86 10.47
CA SER A 94 5.04 -2.70 11.10
C SER A 94 3.79 -1.91 11.50
N ILE A 95 3.99 -0.70 12.02
CA ILE A 95 2.90 0.15 12.53
C ILE A 95 2.08 0.67 11.35
N HIS A 96 2.73 0.99 10.24
CA HIS A 96 2.05 1.46 9.04
C HIS A 96 1.05 0.43 8.51
N GLY A 97 1.49 -0.83 8.36
CA GLY A 97 0.63 -1.92 7.90
C GLY A 97 -0.53 -2.20 8.85
N LEU A 98 -0.27 -2.16 10.15
CA LEU A 98 -1.29 -2.37 11.19
C LEU A 98 -2.32 -1.24 11.22
N VAL A 99 -1.87 0.01 11.11
CA VAL A 99 -2.75 1.20 11.07
C VAL A 99 -3.58 1.22 9.78
N MET A 100 -2.99 0.92 8.63
CA MET A 100 -3.73 0.83 7.37
C MET A 100 -4.74 -0.32 7.40
N GLY A 101 -4.34 -1.47 7.96
CA GLY A 101 -5.26 -2.58 8.22
C GLY A 101 -6.44 -2.14 9.09
N LEU A 102 -6.18 -1.43 10.19
CA LEU A 102 -7.22 -0.95 11.12
C LEU A 102 -8.17 0.06 10.43
N ILE A 103 -7.64 1.10 9.79
CA ILE A 103 -8.44 2.15 9.15
C ILE A 103 -9.37 1.60 8.08
N PHE A 104 -8.87 0.69 7.22
CA PHE A 104 -9.67 0.12 6.14
C PHE A 104 -10.54 -1.06 6.60
N SER A 105 -10.20 -1.72 7.70
CA SER A 105 -11.03 -2.76 8.29
C SER A 105 -12.23 -2.22 9.04
N LEU A 106 -12.16 -1.01 9.59
CA LEU A 106 -13.27 -0.39 10.33
C LEU A 106 -14.54 -0.23 9.47
N PRO A 107 -14.51 0.41 8.29
CA PRO A 107 -15.67 0.48 7.40
C PRO A 107 -16.19 -0.91 7.01
N ASN A 108 -15.29 -1.86 6.75
CA ASN A 108 -15.65 -3.22 6.41
C ASN A 108 -16.31 -3.96 7.59
N ALA A 109 -15.86 -3.70 8.82
CA ALA A 109 -16.41 -4.29 10.04
C ALA A 109 -17.81 -3.73 10.36
N PHE A 110 -18.02 -2.42 10.15
CA PHE A 110 -19.37 -1.84 10.22
C PHE A 110 -20.30 -2.40 9.14
N GLY A 111 -19.79 -2.61 7.92
CA GLY A 111 -20.53 -3.29 6.85
C GLY A 111 -20.82 -4.77 7.16
N ALA A 112 -19.96 -5.45 7.92
CA ALA A 112 -20.20 -6.82 8.35
C ALA A 112 -21.28 -6.92 9.45
N MET A 113 -21.42 -5.90 10.30
CA MET A 113 -22.45 -5.85 11.35
C MET A 113 -23.87 -5.68 10.82
N SER A 114 -24.05 -5.08 9.63
CA SER A 114 -25.38 -4.89 9.03
C SER A 114 -25.95 -6.18 8.43
N VAL A 115 -25.14 -7.24 8.34
CA VAL A 115 -25.57 -8.54 7.85
C VAL A 115 -26.11 -9.36 9.02
N VAL A 116 -27.42 -9.63 8.98
CA VAL A 116 -28.08 -10.49 9.96
C VAL A 116 -27.82 -11.94 9.58
N ASN A 117 -26.80 -12.55 10.19
CA ASN A 117 -26.59 -14.00 10.14
C ASN A 117 -27.05 -14.64 11.45
N PRO A 118 -27.82 -15.73 11.42
CA PRO A 118 -28.27 -16.43 12.62
C PRO A 118 -27.12 -17.12 13.38
N ASP A 119 -26.02 -17.45 12.70
CA ASP A 119 -24.92 -18.23 13.27
C ASP A 119 -23.83 -17.38 13.95
N PHE A 120 -23.79 -16.07 13.68
CA PHE A 120 -22.73 -15.20 14.20
C PHE A 120 -23.28 -13.92 14.82
N SER A 121 -22.90 -13.66 16.08
CA SER A 121 -23.20 -12.40 16.75
C SER A 121 -22.55 -11.22 15.98
N PRO A 122 -23.25 -10.09 15.80
CA PRO A 122 -22.70 -8.90 15.12
C PRO A 122 -21.38 -8.41 15.73
N MET A 123 -21.21 -8.54 17.05
CA MET A 123 -19.97 -8.22 17.77
C MET A 123 -18.80 -9.12 17.37
N LEU A 124 -19.07 -10.39 17.09
CA LEU A 124 -18.08 -11.38 16.69
C LEU A 124 -17.66 -11.16 15.22
N MET A 125 -18.59 -10.80 14.35
CA MET A 125 -18.29 -10.39 12.96
C MET A 125 -17.47 -9.10 12.91
N PHE A 126 -17.78 -8.12 13.77
CA PHE A 126 -17.02 -6.88 13.87
C PHE A 126 -15.58 -7.14 14.32
N SER A 127 -15.41 -7.79 15.47
CA SER A 127 -14.09 -8.04 16.06
C SER A 127 -13.22 -8.91 15.15
N SER A 128 -13.75 -9.98 14.57
CA SER A 128 -13.02 -10.83 13.63
C SER A 128 -12.61 -10.09 12.35
N THR A 129 -13.46 -9.21 11.81
CA THR A 129 -13.15 -8.42 10.60
C THR A 129 -12.03 -7.41 10.84
N VAL A 130 -12.05 -6.75 11.99
CA VAL A 130 -11.00 -5.79 12.41
C VAL A 130 -9.69 -6.51 12.67
N ILE A 131 -9.70 -7.57 13.49
CA ILE A 131 -8.49 -8.33 13.83
C ILE A 131 -7.85 -8.92 12.57
N MET A 132 -8.64 -9.56 11.70
CA MET A 132 -8.12 -10.08 10.43
C MET A 132 -7.63 -8.97 9.50
N GLY A 133 -8.28 -7.81 9.49
CA GLY A 133 -7.82 -6.67 8.72
C GLY A 133 -6.48 -6.12 9.18
N MET A 134 -6.25 -6.07 10.49
CA MET A 134 -4.95 -5.71 11.06
C MET A 134 -3.87 -6.74 10.69
N ILE A 135 -4.17 -8.03 10.83
CA ILE A 135 -3.23 -9.12 10.52
C ILE A 135 -2.85 -9.10 9.03
N TYR A 136 -3.84 -9.03 8.12
CA TYR A 136 -3.57 -8.99 6.69
C TYR A 136 -2.90 -7.69 6.25
N GLY A 137 -3.28 -6.54 6.82
CA GLY A 137 -2.61 -5.26 6.57
C GLY A 137 -1.13 -5.30 6.98
N PHE A 138 -0.84 -5.88 8.14
CA PHE A 138 0.52 -6.12 8.59
C PHE A 138 1.29 -7.09 7.68
N LEU A 139 0.68 -8.22 7.28
CA LEU A 139 1.30 -9.21 6.39
C LEU A 139 1.61 -8.63 5.00
N ILE A 140 0.68 -7.89 4.40
CA ILE A 140 0.89 -7.23 3.10
C ILE A 140 2.06 -6.26 3.19
N GLU A 141 2.09 -5.43 4.22
CA GLU A 141 3.18 -4.47 4.45
C GLU A 141 4.50 -5.20 4.79
N PHE A 142 4.48 -6.32 5.53
CA PHE A 142 5.65 -7.16 5.79
C PHE A 142 6.25 -7.72 4.51
N ILE A 143 5.43 -8.36 3.69
CA ILE A 143 5.90 -8.99 2.45
C ILE A 143 6.42 -7.90 1.50
N THR A 144 5.68 -6.80 1.32
CA THR A 144 6.11 -5.73 0.41
C THR A 144 7.38 -5.02 0.87
N SER A 145 7.54 -4.74 2.17
CA SER A 145 8.71 -4.02 2.69
C SER A 145 9.92 -4.91 2.99
N VAL A 146 9.72 -6.15 3.46
CA VAL A 146 10.80 -7.07 3.85
C VAL A 146 11.19 -8.01 2.70
N LEU A 147 10.23 -8.68 2.06
CA LEU A 147 10.52 -9.66 1.00
C LEU A 147 10.99 -8.95 -0.28
N PHE A 148 10.28 -7.91 -0.68
CA PHE A 148 10.61 -7.18 -1.92
C PHE A 148 11.63 -6.06 -1.71
N LYS A 149 12.06 -5.81 -0.47
CA LYS A 149 12.91 -4.66 -0.09
C LYS A 149 12.45 -3.36 -0.76
N ALA A 150 11.15 -3.22 -1.03
CA ALA A 150 10.54 -2.00 -1.54
C ALA A 150 10.40 -1.01 -0.38
N LYS A 151 11.50 -0.82 0.35
CA LYS A 151 11.58 0.00 1.54
C LYS A 151 11.39 1.44 1.09
N MET A 152 10.37 2.09 1.63
CA MET A 152 10.20 3.53 1.51
C MET A 152 11.50 4.19 1.98
N ARG A 153 12.16 4.92 1.08
CA ARG A 153 13.46 5.56 1.29
C ARG A 153 13.26 7.04 1.62
#